data_AF-A0A4U9XY14-F1
#
_entry.id   AF-A0A4U9XY14-F1
#
_cell.length_a   1.000
_cell.length_b   1.000
_cell.length_c   1.000
_cell.angle_alpha   90.00
_cell.angle_beta   90.00
_cell.angle_gamma   90.00
#
_symmetry.space_group_name_H-M   'P 1'
#
loop_
_entity.id
_entity.type
_entity.pdbx_description
1 polymer ?
#
loop_
_entity_poly.entity_id
_entity_poly.type
_entity_poly.pdbx_seq_one_letter_code
_entity_poly.pdbx_strand_id
1 'polypeptide(L)'
;MVLSDIDIASSVEMKPIVDVAKSLGIDENDITLYGKYKAKVNAHQLQALKDKKDGKLILVTAISPTPAGEGKTTTSVGLVDALSQIGKKAVIALREPSLGPVFGIKGGAAGGGHAQVVPMEDINLHFTGDFHAIGAANNLLAALIDNHIHHGNSLEIDSRRITWKRVVDMNDRQLRHIVDCLQGRVNGVPREDGYDITVASEIMAILCLSESISDLKARLEKIIIGITIRENRLQQGI
;
A
#
# COMPACT_ATOMS: atom_id res chain seq x y z
N MET A 1 -2.56 22.77 -28.94
CA MET A 1 -1.89 22.71 -27.63
C MET A 1 -1.90 21.26 -27.19
N VAL A 2 -0.75 20.72 -26.78
CA VAL A 2 -0.72 19.40 -26.12
C VAL A 2 -1.26 19.63 -24.71
N LEU A 3 -2.39 19.02 -24.38
CA LEU A 3 -2.98 19.10 -23.04
C LEU A 3 -2.06 18.39 -22.04
N SER A 4 -1.97 18.91 -20.82
CA SER A 4 -1.25 18.19 -19.76
C SER A 4 -2.04 16.96 -19.30
N ASP A 5 -1.37 16.03 -18.62
CA ASP A 5 -2.01 14.82 -18.11
C ASP A 5 -3.21 15.11 -17.20
N ILE A 6 -3.12 16.17 -16.39
CA ILE A 6 -4.19 16.58 -15.48
C ILE A 6 -5.35 17.25 -16.25
N ASP A 7 -5.05 18.03 -17.28
CA ASP A 7 -6.10 18.63 -18.13
C ASP A 7 -6.92 17.55 -18.83
N ILE A 8 -6.26 16.49 -19.30
CA ILE A 8 -6.93 15.33 -19.89
C ILE A 8 -7.81 14.66 -18.83
N ALA A 9 -7.27 14.33 -17.65
CA ALA A 9 -8.00 13.67 -16.58
C ALA A 9 -9.25 14.47 -16.14
N SER A 10 -9.13 15.79 -16.00
CA SER A 10 -10.23 16.67 -15.58
C SER A 10 -11.31 16.87 -16.66
N SER A 11 -10.98 16.63 -17.93
CA SER A 11 -11.94 16.75 -19.05
C SER A 11 -12.84 15.52 -19.25
N VAL A 12 -12.53 14.39 -18.60
CA VAL A 12 -13.23 13.12 -18.80
C VAL A 12 -14.51 13.06 -17.97
N GLU A 13 -15.62 12.73 -18.62
CA GLU A 13 -16.85 12.34 -17.94
C GLU A 13 -16.74 10.91 -17.40
N MET A 14 -16.48 10.79 -16.09
CA MET A 14 -16.36 9.50 -15.42
C MET A 14 -17.73 8.82 -15.28
N LYS A 15 -17.77 7.51 -15.55
CA LYS A 15 -18.93 6.68 -15.21
C LYS A 15 -18.97 6.43 -13.70
N PRO A 16 -20.15 6.40 -13.07
CA PRO A 16 -20.30 5.92 -11.70
C PRO A 16 -19.65 4.55 -11.51
N ILE A 17 -18.96 4.35 -10.38
CA ILE A 17 -18.21 3.10 -10.15
C ILE A 17 -19.14 1.88 -10.08
N VAL A 18 -20.40 2.07 -9.70
CA VAL A 18 -21.44 1.03 -9.70
C VAL A 18 -21.67 0.48 -11.11
N ASP A 19 -21.69 1.35 -12.13
CA ASP A 19 -21.87 0.93 -13.52
C ASP A 19 -20.65 0.16 -14.04
N VAL A 20 -19.44 0.58 -13.63
CA VAL A 20 -18.20 -0.13 -13.94
C VAL A 20 -18.20 -1.52 -13.29
N ALA A 21 -18.54 -1.61 -12.01
CA ALA A 21 -18.65 -2.87 -11.26
C ALA A 21 -19.68 -3.82 -11.91
N LYS A 22 -20.86 -3.29 -12.26
CA LYS A 22 -21.92 -4.05 -12.95
C LYS A 22 -21.47 -4.61 -14.30
N SER A 23 -20.66 -3.87 -15.06
CA SER A 23 -20.10 -4.35 -16.34
C SER A 23 -19.17 -5.56 -16.17
N LEU A 24 -18.57 -5.71 -14.98
CA LEU A 24 -17.74 -6.84 -14.59
C LEU A 24 -18.52 -7.96 -13.89
N GLY A 25 -19.83 -7.77 -13.68
CA GLY A 25 -20.70 -8.71 -12.98
C GLY A 25 -20.52 -8.70 -11.46
N ILE A 26 -20.07 -7.58 -10.89
CA ILE A 26 -20.00 -7.37 -9.44
C ILE A 26 -21.29 -6.65 -9.00
N ASP A 27 -21.97 -7.20 -7.99
CA ASP A 27 -23.21 -6.64 -7.46
C ASP A 27 -22.95 -5.39 -6.61
N GLU A 28 -23.93 -4.48 -6.56
CA GLU A 28 -23.83 -3.26 -5.75
C GLU A 28 -23.74 -3.57 -4.24
N ASN A 29 -24.33 -4.66 -3.78
CA ASN A 29 -24.23 -5.10 -2.38
C ASN A 29 -22.83 -5.62 -2.02
N ASP A 30 -21.99 -5.92 -3.01
CA ASP A 30 -20.63 -6.44 -2.83
C ASP A 30 -19.56 -5.35 -2.88
N ILE A 31 -19.96 -4.08 -2.97
CA ILE A 31 -19.04 -2.95 -3.00
C ILE A 31 -19.36 -1.95 -1.89
N THR A 32 -18.31 -1.35 -1.33
CA THR A 32 -18.42 -0.22 -0.40
C THR A 32 -17.92 1.04 -1.10
N LEU A 33 -18.81 2.01 -1.28
CA LEU A 33 -18.53 3.23 -2.04
C LEU A 33 -17.63 4.21 -1.28
N TYR A 34 -16.70 4.81 -2.00
CA TYR A 34 -15.85 5.93 -1.57
C TYR A 34 -16.11 7.12 -2.50
N GLY A 35 -17.23 7.80 -2.26
CA GLY A 35 -17.80 8.74 -3.22
C GLY A 35 -18.40 8.01 -4.44
N LYS A 36 -18.55 8.72 -5.55
CA LYS A 36 -19.27 8.21 -6.74
C LYS A 36 -18.41 7.34 -7.68
N TYR A 37 -17.09 7.49 -7.63
CA TYR A 37 -16.16 6.98 -8.65
C TYR A 37 -15.12 5.99 -8.11
N LYS A 38 -15.22 5.59 -6.83
CA LYS A 38 -14.32 4.62 -6.19
C LYS A 38 -15.13 3.70 -5.30
N ALA A 39 -14.70 2.45 -5.19
CA ALA A 39 -15.29 1.50 -4.28
C ALA A 39 -14.27 0.44 -3.85
N LYS A 40 -14.45 -0.11 -2.66
CA LYS A 40 -13.79 -1.35 -2.24
C LYS A 40 -14.70 -2.53 -2.56
N VAL A 41 -14.14 -3.60 -3.12
CA VAL A 41 -14.85 -4.85 -3.37
C VAL A 41 -14.74 -5.76 -2.16
N ASN A 42 -15.84 -6.39 -1.77
CA ASN A 42 -15.87 -7.31 -0.64
C ASN A 42 -15.08 -8.60 -0.96
N ALA A 43 -14.09 -8.92 -0.11
CA ALA A 43 -13.24 -10.10 -0.27
C ALA A 43 -13.99 -11.44 -0.21
N HIS A 44 -15.20 -11.49 0.37
CA HIS A 44 -16.04 -12.69 0.37
C HIS A 44 -16.38 -13.19 -1.06
N GLN A 45 -16.36 -12.29 -2.06
CA GLN A 45 -16.53 -12.64 -3.47
C GLN A 45 -15.45 -13.60 -3.97
N LEU A 46 -14.23 -13.53 -3.44
CA LEU A 46 -13.16 -14.44 -3.85
C LEU A 46 -13.49 -15.90 -3.53
N GLN A 47 -14.23 -16.17 -2.43
CA GLN A 47 -14.68 -17.51 -2.08
C GLN A 47 -15.67 -18.05 -3.10
N ALA A 48 -16.61 -17.21 -3.57
CA ALA A 48 -17.59 -17.58 -4.59
C ALA A 48 -16.97 -17.83 -5.98
N LEU A 49 -15.72 -17.41 -6.18
CA LEU A 49 -14.99 -17.56 -7.44
C LEU A 49 -13.99 -18.73 -7.42
N LYS A 50 -13.81 -19.45 -6.30
CA LYS A 50 -12.78 -20.50 -6.15
C LYS A 50 -12.85 -21.61 -7.20
N ASP A 51 -14.05 -22.01 -7.60
CA ASP A 51 -14.26 -23.08 -8.58
C ASP A 51 -14.31 -22.56 -10.03
N LYS A 52 -14.20 -21.24 -10.24
CA LYS A 52 -14.17 -20.67 -11.58
C LYS A 52 -12.75 -20.73 -12.14
N LYS A 53 -12.66 -21.01 -13.43
CA LYS A 53 -11.38 -21.01 -14.15
C LYS A 53 -10.82 -19.60 -14.25
N ASP A 54 -9.55 -19.44 -13.90
CA ASP A 54 -8.83 -18.18 -14.06
C ASP A 54 -8.80 -17.71 -15.53
N GLY A 55 -8.82 -16.39 -15.68
CA GLY A 55 -8.60 -15.71 -16.95
C GLY A 55 -7.15 -15.83 -17.44
N LYS A 56 -6.83 -15.08 -18.49
CA LYS A 56 -5.43 -14.95 -18.95
C LYS A 56 -4.72 -13.86 -18.15
N LEU A 57 -3.59 -14.19 -17.55
CA LEU A 57 -2.72 -13.23 -16.88
C LEU A 57 -1.67 -12.70 -17.88
N ILE A 58 -1.66 -11.38 -18.07
CA ILE A 58 -0.68 -10.69 -18.91
C ILE A 58 0.15 -9.78 -18.02
N LEU A 59 1.44 -10.08 -17.88
CA LEU A 59 2.38 -9.26 -17.11
C LEU A 59 3.06 -8.25 -18.03
N VAL A 60 2.90 -6.95 -17.71
CA VAL A 60 3.62 -5.87 -18.39
C VAL A 60 4.87 -5.52 -17.59
N THR A 61 6.03 -5.62 -18.24
CA THR A 61 7.34 -5.25 -17.69
C THR A 61 8.07 -4.30 -18.63
N ALA A 62 9.20 -3.75 -18.18
CA ALA A 62 10.04 -2.84 -18.96
C ALA A 62 11.52 -3.19 -18.80
N ILE A 63 12.36 -2.60 -19.65
CA ILE A 63 13.82 -2.60 -19.48
C ILE A 63 14.21 -1.82 -18.21
N SER A 64 15.50 -1.82 -17.87
CA SER A 64 16.04 -1.00 -16.79
C SER A 64 15.64 0.47 -16.95
N PRO A 65 15.12 1.14 -15.90
CA PRO A 65 14.66 2.51 -16.02
C PRO A 65 15.77 3.48 -16.44
N THR A 66 15.41 4.43 -17.29
CA THR A 66 16.28 5.50 -17.80
C THR A 66 15.63 6.87 -17.54
N PRO A 67 16.40 7.96 -17.54
CA PRO A 67 15.84 9.31 -17.38
C PRO A 67 14.80 9.70 -18.44
N ALA A 68 14.77 9.02 -19.60
CA ALA A 68 13.80 9.28 -20.66
C ALA A 68 12.38 8.79 -20.31
N GLY A 69 12.26 7.81 -19.41
CA GLY A 69 10.99 7.20 -19.03
C GLY A 69 10.49 6.15 -20.02
N GLU A 70 10.01 5.02 -19.51
CA GLU A 70 9.65 3.85 -20.33
C GLU A 70 8.14 3.73 -20.58
N GLY A 71 7.31 4.52 -19.91
CA GLY A 71 5.85 4.51 -20.14
C GLY A 71 5.13 3.24 -19.71
N LYS A 72 5.72 2.41 -18.82
CA LYS A 72 5.17 1.10 -18.43
C LYS A 72 3.69 1.14 -18.01
N THR A 73 3.30 2.05 -17.13
CA THR A 73 1.91 2.13 -16.67
C THR A 73 0.98 2.58 -17.80
N THR A 74 1.41 3.53 -18.64
CA THR A 74 0.68 3.98 -19.82
C THR A 74 0.42 2.82 -20.78
N THR A 75 1.43 1.96 -21.01
CA THR A 75 1.28 0.75 -21.82
C THR A 75 0.28 -0.24 -21.20
N SER A 76 0.32 -0.44 -19.88
CA SER A 76 -0.63 -1.34 -19.21
C SER A 76 -2.08 -0.86 -19.34
N VAL A 77 -2.33 0.44 -19.15
CA VAL A 77 -3.68 1.01 -19.30
C VAL A 77 -4.14 0.93 -20.75
N GLY A 78 -3.30 1.37 -21.70
CA GLY A 78 -3.63 1.34 -23.12
C GLY A 78 -3.85 -0.08 -23.66
N LEU A 79 -3.16 -1.09 -23.11
CA LEU A 79 -3.39 -2.49 -23.45
C LEU A 79 -4.79 -2.96 -23.04
N VAL A 80 -5.25 -2.60 -21.84
CA VAL A 80 -6.59 -2.97 -21.37
C VAL A 80 -7.68 -2.23 -22.14
N ASP A 81 -7.46 -0.96 -22.47
CA ASP A 81 -8.36 -0.21 -23.34
C ASP A 81 -8.47 -0.84 -24.73
N ALA A 82 -7.34 -1.21 -25.35
CA ALA A 82 -7.31 -1.87 -26.65
C ALA A 82 -7.99 -3.25 -26.63
N LEU A 83 -7.75 -4.06 -25.59
CA LEU A 83 -8.42 -5.35 -25.40
C LEU A 83 -9.94 -5.19 -25.26
N SER A 84 -10.37 -4.16 -24.53
CA SER A 84 -11.79 -3.84 -24.36
C SER A 84 -12.44 -3.40 -25.67
N GLN A 85 -11.74 -2.58 -26.47
CA GLN A 85 -12.22 -2.14 -27.80
C GLN A 85 -12.42 -3.31 -28.78
N ILE A 86 -11.60 -4.36 -28.71
CA ILE A 86 -11.76 -5.57 -29.55
C ILE A 86 -12.71 -6.61 -28.92
N GLY A 87 -13.50 -6.22 -27.91
CA GLY A 87 -14.55 -7.04 -27.31
C GLY A 87 -14.07 -8.07 -26.30
N LYS A 88 -12.86 -7.96 -25.76
CA LYS A 88 -12.40 -8.80 -24.64
C LYS A 88 -12.79 -8.15 -23.31
N LYS A 89 -13.23 -8.97 -22.35
CA LYS A 89 -13.39 -8.53 -20.96
C LYS A 89 -12.01 -8.47 -20.30
N ALA A 90 -11.44 -7.27 -20.18
CA ALA A 90 -10.12 -7.04 -19.62
C ALA A 90 -10.19 -6.09 -18.42
N VAL A 91 -9.34 -6.33 -17.42
CA VAL A 91 -9.19 -5.50 -16.22
C VAL A 91 -7.70 -5.34 -15.94
N ILE A 92 -7.32 -4.18 -15.41
CA ILE A 92 -5.95 -3.89 -15.00
C ILE A 92 -5.83 -3.94 -13.47
N ALA A 93 -4.71 -4.46 -12.98
CA ALA A 93 -4.30 -4.33 -11.58
C ALA A 93 -3.03 -3.46 -11.52
N LEU A 94 -3.08 -2.38 -10.75
CA LEU A 94 -1.99 -1.43 -10.55
C LEU A 94 -1.69 -1.24 -9.06
N ARG A 95 -0.53 -0.65 -8.77
CA ARG A 95 -0.14 -0.28 -7.40
C ARG A 95 -0.62 1.15 -7.10
N GLU A 96 -1.11 1.35 -5.89
CA GLU A 96 -1.33 2.69 -5.32
C GLU A 96 0.03 3.40 -5.16
N PRO A 97 0.15 4.68 -5.57
CA PRO A 97 1.36 5.46 -5.33
C PRO A 97 1.45 5.94 -3.87
N SER A 98 2.68 6.05 -3.37
CA SER A 98 2.95 6.70 -2.08
C SER A 98 2.65 8.20 -2.15
N LEU A 99 2.08 8.73 -1.06
CA LEU A 99 1.72 10.13 -0.90
C LEU A 99 2.96 11.04 -0.89
N GLY A 100 4.02 10.63 -0.18
CA GLY A 100 5.23 11.45 0.00
C GLY A 100 5.86 11.95 -1.31
N PRO A 101 6.13 11.06 -2.30
CA PRO A 101 6.65 11.44 -3.62
C PRO A 101 5.79 12.41 -4.44
N VAL A 102 4.48 12.47 -4.20
CA VAL A 102 3.56 13.39 -4.90
C VAL A 102 3.88 14.85 -4.58
N PHE A 103 4.28 15.14 -3.35
CA PHE A 103 4.74 16.47 -2.94
C PHE A 103 6.23 16.73 -3.22
N GLY A 104 6.90 15.79 -3.88
CA GLY A 104 8.30 15.90 -4.29
C GLY A 104 8.45 16.08 -5.79
N ILE A 105 8.88 15.01 -6.48
CA ILE A 105 9.29 15.04 -7.89
C ILE A 105 8.30 14.27 -8.79
N LYS A 106 7.47 13.36 -8.25
CA LYS A 106 6.65 12.44 -9.03
C LYS A 106 5.16 12.75 -8.89
N GLY A 107 4.58 13.44 -9.87
CA GLY A 107 3.18 13.87 -9.86
C GLY A 107 2.14 12.92 -10.48
N GLY A 108 2.51 11.76 -11.03
CA GLY A 108 1.54 10.89 -11.70
C GLY A 108 2.01 9.44 -11.82
N ALA A 109 1.28 8.52 -11.17
CA ALA A 109 1.60 7.09 -11.19
C ALA A 109 0.58 6.23 -11.95
N ALA A 110 -0.52 6.83 -12.40
CA ALA A 110 -1.69 6.16 -12.95
C ALA A 110 -1.77 6.18 -14.49
N GLY A 111 -0.63 6.27 -15.18
CA GLY A 111 -0.57 6.34 -16.65
C GLY A 111 -0.19 7.73 -17.16
N GLY A 112 -0.51 8.04 -18.41
CA GLY A 112 -0.20 9.32 -19.05
C GLY A 112 -0.89 9.48 -20.40
N GLY A 113 -1.08 10.73 -20.84
CA GLY A 113 -1.85 11.07 -22.03
C GLY A 113 -3.31 10.57 -21.94
N HIS A 114 -3.79 9.94 -23.01
CA HIS A 114 -5.14 9.38 -23.06
C HIS A 114 -5.28 7.98 -22.44
N ALA A 115 -4.20 7.42 -21.90
CA ALA A 115 -4.20 6.12 -21.23
C ALA A 115 -3.87 6.31 -19.74
N GLN A 116 -4.91 6.63 -18.97
CA GLN A 116 -4.84 6.95 -17.54
C GLN A 116 -5.93 6.25 -16.74
N VAL A 117 -5.67 6.01 -15.46
CA VAL A 117 -6.68 5.64 -14.47
C VAL A 117 -7.12 6.88 -13.70
N VAL A 118 -8.42 7.08 -13.58
CA VAL A 118 -9.05 8.23 -12.91
C VAL A 118 -9.98 7.75 -11.79
N PRO A 119 -10.22 8.55 -10.72
CA PRO A 119 -9.76 9.93 -10.49
C PRO A 119 -8.30 10.06 -10.02
N MET A 120 -7.46 10.76 -10.79
CA MET A 120 -6.01 10.84 -10.56
C MET A 120 -5.65 11.54 -9.24
N GLU A 121 -6.36 12.61 -8.88
CA GLU A 121 -6.13 13.36 -7.64
C GLU A 121 -6.35 12.48 -6.40
N ASP A 122 -7.44 11.71 -6.38
CA ASP A 122 -7.73 10.81 -5.28
C ASP A 122 -6.67 9.71 -5.18
N ILE A 123 -6.28 9.11 -6.32
CA ILE A 123 -5.28 8.03 -6.38
C ILE A 123 -3.91 8.51 -5.85
N ASN A 124 -3.52 9.74 -6.16
CA ASN A 124 -2.23 10.30 -5.74
C ASN A 124 -2.24 10.81 -4.29
N LEU A 125 -3.41 10.99 -3.67
CA LEU A 125 -3.53 11.51 -2.31
C LEU A 125 -3.90 10.40 -1.32
N HIS A 126 -5.07 10.50 -0.70
CA HIS A 126 -5.48 9.57 0.36
C HIS A 126 -6.18 8.32 -0.17
N PHE A 127 -6.55 8.33 -1.44
CA PHE A 127 -7.31 7.31 -2.14
C PHE A 127 -8.45 6.71 -1.28
N THR A 128 -8.32 5.46 -0.84
CA THR A 128 -9.28 4.80 0.05
C THR A 128 -8.77 4.61 1.49
N GLY A 129 -7.61 5.18 1.82
CA GLY A 129 -7.02 5.18 3.16
C GLY A 129 -6.13 3.97 3.47
N ASP A 130 -5.70 3.22 2.46
CA ASP A 130 -5.01 1.94 2.64
C ASP A 130 -3.63 2.16 3.27
N PHE A 131 -2.89 3.16 2.80
CA PHE A 131 -1.58 3.48 3.36
C PHE A 131 -1.68 4.07 4.78
N HIS A 132 -2.77 4.75 5.10
CA HIS A 132 -3.04 5.18 6.48
C HIS A 132 -3.25 3.99 7.41
N ALA A 133 -4.01 2.99 6.98
CA ALA A 133 -4.24 1.77 7.76
C ALA A 133 -2.93 0.98 7.97
N ILE A 134 -2.10 0.87 6.93
CA ILE A 134 -0.78 0.20 7.01
C ILE A 134 0.14 0.96 7.96
N GLY A 135 0.22 2.29 7.83
CA GLY A 135 1.03 3.12 8.73
C GLY A 135 0.56 3.00 10.19
N ALA A 136 -0.74 3.01 10.43
CA ALA A 136 -1.32 2.81 11.75
C ALA A 136 -0.97 1.43 12.33
N ALA A 137 -1.11 0.35 11.56
CA ALA A 137 -0.75 -1.00 12.00
C ALA A 137 0.75 -1.13 12.32
N ASN A 138 1.62 -0.60 11.46
CA ASN A 138 3.07 -0.61 11.67
C ASN A 138 3.47 0.13 12.97
N ASN A 139 2.91 1.32 13.15
CA ASN A 139 3.25 2.17 14.29
C ASN A 139 2.59 1.70 15.59
N LEU A 140 1.45 1.00 15.53
CA LEU A 140 0.88 0.30 16.68
C LEU A 140 1.85 -0.78 17.18
N LEU A 141 2.43 -1.58 16.28
CA LEU A 141 3.44 -2.58 16.68
C LEU A 141 4.66 -1.92 17.33
N ALA A 142 5.19 -0.84 16.76
CA ALA A 142 6.29 -0.09 17.37
C ALA A 142 5.93 0.43 18.78
N ALA A 143 4.73 0.98 18.94
CA ALA A 143 4.25 1.46 20.25
C ALA A 143 4.11 0.32 21.27
N LEU A 144 3.64 -0.86 20.86
CA LEU A 144 3.51 -2.02 21.73
C LEU A 144 4.88 -2.57 22.17
N ILE A 145 5.89 -2.55 21.30
CA ILE A 145 7.27 -2.95 21.63
C ILE A 145 7.83 -2.05 22.74
N ASP A 146 7.78 -0.74 22.54
CA ASP A 146 8.33 0.22 23.52
C ASP A 146 7.54 0.19 24.83
N ASN A 147 6.21 0.03 24.76
CA ASN A 147 5.35 -0.13 25.92
C ASN A 147 5.69 -1.40 26.73
N HIS A 148 5.92 -2.52 26.05
CA HIS A 148 6.32 -3.78 26.69
C HIS A 148 7.65 -3.64 27.45
N ILE A 149 8.63 -2.97 26.82
CA ILE A 149 9.92 -2.69 27.46
C ILE A 149 9.72 -1.79 28.69
N HIS A 150 8.91 -0.74 28.57
CA HIS A 150 8.62 0.20 29.66
C HIS A 150 7.95 -0.48 30.86
N HIS A 151 7.04 -1.43 30.63
CA HIS A 151 6.27 -2.12 31.68
C HIS A 151 6.94 -3.38 32.26
N GLY A 152 8.25 -3.50 32.13
CA GLY A 152 9.03 -4.52 32.83
C GLY A 152 9.75 -5.51 31.91
N ASN A 153 9.60 -5.38 30.59
CA ASN A 153 10.39 -6.10 29.59
C ASN A 153 10.49 -7.61 29.87
N SER A 154 9.36 -8.27 30.15
CA SER A 154 9.36 -9.69 30.54
C SER A 154 9.87 -10.64 29.45
N LEU A 155 9.95 -10.16 28.20
CA LEU A 155 10.52 -10.88 27.06
C LEU A 155 12.04 -10.65 26.90
N GLU A 156 12.65 -9.88 27.80
CA GLU A 156 14.08 -9.56 27.82
C GLU A 156 14.57 -9.00 26.46
N ILE A 157 13.80 -8.10 25.85
CA ILE A 157 14.14 -7.47 24.57
C ILE A 157 15.38 -6.58 24.77
N ASP A 158 16.40 -6.76 23.92
CA ASP A 158 17.53 -5.82 23.86
C ASP A 158 17.14 -4.63 22.98
N SER A 159 16.96 -3.45 23.59
CA SER A 159 16.50 -2.23 22.90
C SER A 159 17.44 -1.78 21.77
N ARG A 160 18.71 -2.21 21.78
CA ARG A 160 19.70 -1.92 20.73
C ARG A 160 19.61 -2.86 19.54
N ARG A 161 18.88 -3.98 19.69
CA ARG A 161 18.71 -5.02 18.67
C ARG A 161 17.26 -5.13 18.19
N ILE A 162 16.49 -4.06 18.35
CA ILE A 162 15.17 -3.92 17.72
C ILE A 162 15.40 -3.62 16.24
N THR A 163 14.82 -4.43 15.37
CA THR A 163 14.90 -4.25 13.91
C THR A 163 13.66 -3.56 13.35
N TRP A 164 12.56 -3.57 14.11
CA TRP A 164 11.32 -2.91 13.74
C TRP A 164 11.44 -1.39 13.83
N LYS A 165 11.13 -0.70 12.73
CA LYS A 165 11.12 0.76 12.64
C LYS A 165 9.71 1.31 12.55
N ARG A 166 9.56 2.60 12.87
CA ARG A 166 8.33 3.34 12.61
C ARG A 166 8.21 3.71 11.13
N VAL A 167 7.04 4.14 10.70
CA VAL A 167 6.83 4.59 9.32
C VAL A 167 5.97 5.84 9.23
N VAL A 168 6.20 6.61 8.16
CA VAL A 168 5.38 7.75 7.77
C VAL A 168 5.35 7.86 6.25
N ASP A 169 4.20 8.17 5.65
CA ASP A 169 4.09 8.28 4.19
C ASP A 169 4.46 9.69 3.70
N MET A 170 5.63 10.17 4.11
CA MET A 170 6.18 11.48 3.78
C MET A 170 7.65 11.35 3.42
N ASN A 171 8.13 12.20 2.52
CA ASN A 171 9.55 12.28 2.17
C ASN A 171 10.34 13.07 3.23
N ASP A 172 10.43 12.53 4.44
CA ASP A 172 11.10 13.18 5.56
C ASP A 172 12.46 12.54 5.86
N ARG A 173 13.54 13.22 5.47
CA ARG A 173 14.91 12.75 5.76
C ARG A 173 15.32 12.93 7.22
N GLN A 174 14.64 13.80 7.97
CA GLN A 174 14.97 14.11 9.36
C GLN A 174 14.77 12.90 10.27
N LEU A 175 13.85 12.01 9.91
CA LEU A 175 13.44 10.87 10.73
C LEU A 175 14.25 9.58 10.48
N ARG A 176 15.25 9.60 9.59
CA ARG A 176 16.02 8.38 9.24
C ARG A 176 16.79 7.78 10.41
N HIS A 177 17.31 8.63 11.29
CA HIS A 177 18.08 8.26 12.47
C HIS A 177 17.68 9.17 13.62
N ILE A 178 17.06 8.60 14.65
CA ILE A 178 16.58 9.33 15.82
C ILE A 178 16.97 8.60 17.10
N VAL A 179 16.87 9.31 18.22
CA VAL A 179 16.83 8.73 19.55
C VAL A 179 15.50 9.13 20.18
N ASP A 180 14.72 8.15 20.62
CA ASP A 180 13.39 8.37 21.18
C ASP A 180 13.34 8.07 22.70
N CYS A 181 12.14 8.16 23.28
CA CYS A 181 11.88 7.86 24.70
C CYS A 181 12.77 8.62 25.71
N LEU A 182 13.05 9.90 25.41
CA LEU A 182 13.84 10.79 26.25
C LEU A 182 13.02 11.42 27.39
N GLN A 183 13.67 12.27 28.20
CA GLN A 183 13.04 13.03 29.30
C GLN A 183 12.64 12.19 30.52
N GLY A 184 13.42 11.18 30.86
CA GLY A 184 13.32 10.46 32.14
C GLY A 184 12.35 9.27 32.12
N ARG A 185 12.26 8.59 33.27
CA ARG A 185 11.69 7.23 33.38
C ARG A 185 10.23 7.10 32.92
N VAL A 186 9.41 8.14 33.09
CA VAL A 186 7.98 8.10 32.75
C VAL A 186 7.72 8.10 31.23
N ASN A 187 8.73 8.41 30.42
CA ASN A 187 8.62 8.62 28.98
C ASN A 187 9.20 7.47 28.13
N GLY A 188 9.50 6.33 28.76
CA GLY A 188 10.01 5.13 28.08
C GLY A 188 11.48 4.83 28.40
N VAL A 189 12.08 3.99 27.55
CA VAL A 189 13.49 3.60 27.64
C VAL A 189 14.22 4.14 26.40
N PRO A 190 15.22 5.02 26.56
CA PRO A 190 15.93 5.58 25.41
C PRO A 190 16.56 4.51 24.52
N ARG A 191 16.37 4.63 23.20
CA ARG A 191 17.02 3.79 22.20
C ARG A 191 17.21 4.55 20.88
N GLU A 192 18.10 4.03 20.04
CA GLU A 192 18.20 4.47 18.65
C GLU A 192 17.02 3.87 17.86
N ASP A 193 16.43 4.69 16.98
CA ASP A 193 15.32 4.29 16.11
C ASP A 193 15.40 5.02 14.75
N GLY A 194 14.44 4.75 13.88
CA GLY A 194 14.26 5.50 12.65
C GLY A 194 12.87 5.29 12.05
N TYR A 195 12.60 6.07 11.01
CA TYR A 195 11.41 5.93 10.19
C TYR A 195 11.79 5.53 8.77
N ASP A 196 11.02 4.60 8.22
CA ASP A 196 10.98 4.33 6.79
C ASP A 196 9.70 4.92 6.18
N ILE A 197 9.66 5.03 4.84
CA ILE A 197 8.43 5.41 4.15
C ILE A 197 7.41 4.27 4.26
N THR A 198 6.12 4.56 4.44
CA THR A 198 5.09 3.53 4.71
C THR A 198 5.08 2.37 3.71
N VAL A 199 5.29 2.64 2.42
CA VAL A 199 5.35 1.60 1.38
C VAL A 199 6.54 0.64 1.49
N ALA A 200 7.55 0.97 2.31
CA ALA A 200 8.68 0.10 2.62
C ALA A 200 8.44 -0.80 3.84
N SER A 201 7.33 -0.64 4.56
CA SER A 201 6.96 -1.48 5.70
C SER A 201 6.82 -2.95 5.31
N GLU A 202 7.23 -3.87 6.19
CA GLU A 202 6.92 -5.30 6.02
C GLU A 202 5.41 -5.56 6.06
N ILE A 203 4.62 -4.72 6.74
CA ILE A 203 3.15 -4.79 6.74
C ILE A 203 2.61 -4.63 5.31
N MET A 204 3.21 -3.75 4.50
CA MET A 204 2.85 -3.58 3.09
C MET A 204 3.14 -4.86 2.29
N ALA A 205 4.33 -5.44 2.47
CA ALA A 205 4.71 -6.66 1.78
C ALA A 205 3.78 -7.84 2.15
N ILE A 206 3.47 -7.98 3.44
CA ILE A 206 2.55 -9.00 3.93
C ILE A 206 1.15 -8.80 3.34
N LEU A 207 0.62 -7.57 3.33
CA LEU A 207 -0.68 -7.27 2.73
C LEU A 207 -0.73 -7.69 1.25
N CYS A 208 0.29 -7.34 0.46
CA CYS A 208 0.36 -7.67 -0.96
C CYS A 208 0.53 -9.17 -1.26
N LEU A 209 1.01 -9.95 -0.29
CA LEU A 209 1.26 -11.39 -0.42
C LEU A 209 0.24 -12.27 0.31
N SER A 210 -0.75 -11.66 0.97
CA SER A 210 -1.77 -12.38 1.74
C SER A 210 -2.92 -12.81 0.84
N GLU A 211 -3.37 -14.06 1.01
CA GLU A 211 -4.50 -14.61 0.25
C GLU A 211 -5.85 -14.42 0.95
N SER A 212 -5.83 -14.11 2.25
CA SER A 212 -7.02 -13.92 3.07
C SER A 212 -6.69 -13.15 4.36
N ILE A 213 -7.71 -12.72 5.10
CA ILE A 213 -7.54 -12.09 6.42
C ILE A 213 -6.86 -13.06 7.41
N SER A 214 -7.19 -14.35 7.34
CA SER A 214 -6.57 -15.37 8.19
C SER A 214 -5.09 -15.55 7.87
N ASP A 215 -4.72 -15.56 6.59
CA ASP A 215 -3.33 -15.64 6.14
C ASP A 215 -2.54 -14.36 6.52
N LEU A 216 -3.16 -13.18 6.33
CA LEU A 216 -2.63 -11.90 6.77
C LEU A 216 -2.27 -11.94 8.27
N LYS A 217 -3.21 -12.37 9.12
CA LYS A 217 -2.96 -12.49 10.57
C LYS A 217 -1.81 -13.45 10.87
N ALA A 218 -1.79 -14.63 10.26
CA ALA A 218 -0.75 -15.64 10.48
C ALA A 218 0.65 -15.18 10.01
N ARG A 219 0.72 -14.30 9.02
CA ARG A 219 1.98 -13.69 8.55
C ARG A 219 2.44 -12.59 9.49
N LEU A 220 1.54 -11.73 9.96
CA LEU A 220 1.84 -10.69 10.95
C LEU A 220 2.43 -11.31 12.23
N GLU A 221 1.86 -12.40 12.73
CA GLU A 221 2.36 -13.11 13.91
C GLU A 221 3.82 -13.59 13.78
N LYS A 222 4.32 -13.79 12.55
CA LYS A 222 5.67 -14.29 12.26
C LYS A 222 6.71 -13.19 12.08
N ILE A 223 6.31 -11.92 12.09
CA ILE A 223 7.23 -10.77 11.94
C ILE A 223 8.27 -10.84 13.05
N ILE A 224 9.55 -10.74 12.69
CA ILE A 224 10.66 -10.65 13.66
C ILE A 224 10.88 -9.17 14.00
N ILE A 225 10.64 -8.81 15.25
CA ILE A 225 10.71 -7.43 15.73
C ILE A 225 12.06 -7.05 16.32
N GLY A 226 12.85 -8.05 16.75
CA GLY A 226 14.17 -7.83 17.32
C GLY A 226 14.77 -9.10 17.93
N ILE A 227 15.79 -8.91 18.74
CA ILE A 227 16.55 -9.98 19.40
C ILE A 227 16.53 -9.75 20.92
N THR A 228 16.39 -10.83 21.69
CA THR A 228 16.47 -10.77 23.15
C THR A 228 17.92 -10.65 23.64
N ILE A 229 18.10 -10.32 24.92
CA ILE A 229 19.41 -10.27 25.58
C ILE A 229 20.13 -11.64 25.50
N ARG A 230 19.37 -12.74 25.40
CA ARG A 230 19.89 -14.12 25.25
C ARG A 230 20.07 -14.56 23.79
N GLU A 231 20.04 -13.63 22.84
CA GLU A 231 20.24 -13.85 21.40
C GLU A 231 19.14 -14.68 20.70
N ASN A 232 17.94 -14.76 21.28
CA ASN A 232 16.79 -15.37 20.62
C ASN A 232 16.07 -14.36 19.72
N ARG A 233 15.58 -14.80 18.56
CA ARG A 233 14.72 -13.98 17.68
C ARG A 233 13.33 -13.85 18.30
N LEU A 234 12.79 -12.64 18.37
CA LEU A 234 11.46 -12.38 18.91
C LEU A 234 10.45 -12.12 17.79
N GLN A 235 9.34 -12.84 17.82
CA GLN A 235 8.23 -12.70 16.88
C GLN A 235 7.12 -11.80 17.45
N GLN A 236 6.40 -11.06 16.60
CA GLN A 236 5.29 -10.20 17.03
C GLN A 236 4.17 -10.97 17.76
N GLY A 237 3.89 -12.22 17.37
CA GLY A 237 2.83 -13.03 17.96
C GLY A 237 3.11 -13.55 19.37
N ILE A 238 4.27 -13.22 19.95
CA ILE A 238 4.73 -13.62 21.29
C ILE A 238 4.83 -12.38 22.17
#